data_AF-A0A0G9H4A7-F1
#
_entry.id   AF-A0A0G9H4A7-F1
#
_cell.length_a   1.000
_cell.length_b   1.000
_cell.length_c   1.000
_cell.angle_alpha   90.00
_cell.angle_beta   90.00
_cell.angle_gamma   90.00
#
_symmetry.space_group_name_H-M   'P 1'
#
loop_
_entity.id
_entity.type
_entity.pdbx_description
1 polymer ?
#
loop_
_entity_poly.entity_id
_entity_poly.type
_entity_poly.pdbx_seq_one_letter_code
_entity_poly.pdbx_strand_id
1 'polypeptide(L)'
;MLKVLSLISDCNKYVLSEDYPPTIIDIAEYIAQMDSQNFTRNPLAVDQAFSDLPQVYKGELINRLYSSYEGDSISSDLRGNIEFCGPILWKALTKEDKSQIGKRFEKTVLSGDAARIARGQVFLHQVAGMMYVNSATRRVLIEPIVASMANALDDWTEESRLAAQLQQFSSFVPVELIDSYVSAITKSYIGYRGSSPQWNRTDFYSNGAAQPIKEMFESFDSAAVDAFVEIVRNDSVLRRRIAGRGQLNRLRVLAELLIERGLGSDASKNFLALLADPERTGDFYAELPKLAD
;
A
#
# COMPACT_ATOMS: atom_id res chain seq x y z
N MET A 1 64.75 -17.84 -3.25
CA MET A 1 64.32 -16.94 -4.34
C MET A 1 63.32 -17.57 -5.31
N LEU A 2 63.47 -18.84 -5.70
CA LEU A 2 62.54 -19.53 -6.64
C LEU A 2 61.06 -19.60 -6.19
N LYS A 3 60.77 -19.76 -4.89
CA LYS A 3 59.39 -19.84 -4.38
C LYS A 3 58.62 -18.52 -4.41
N VAL A 4 59.31 -17.37 -4.37
CA VAL A 4 58.67 -16.05 -4.44
C VAL A 4 58.29 -15.72 -5.87
N LEU A 5 59.16 -16.08 -6.82
CA LEU A 5 58.87 -15.97 -8.26
C LEU A 5 57.70 -16.87 -8.69
N SER A 6 57.59 -18.08 -8.13
CA SER A 6 56.43 -18.95 -8.42
C SER A 6 55.15 -18.35 -7.82
N LEU A 7 55.18 -17.83 -6.59
CA LEU A 7 54.02 -17.18 -5.98
C LEU A 7 53.54 -15.97 -6.79
N ILE A 8 54.46 -15.12 -7.26
CA ILE A 8 54.12 -13.97 -8.11
C ILE A 8 53.56 -14.44 -9.46
N SER A 9 54.13 -15.50 -10.05
CA SER A 9 53.61 -16.07 -11.30
C SER A 9 52.22 -16.68 -11.14
N ASP A 10 51.94 -17.30 -9.99
CA ASP A 10 50.66 -17.94 -9.71
C ASP A 10 49.58 -16.89 -9.38
N CYS A 11 49.93 -15.83 -8.63
CA CYS A 11 49.05 -14.67 -8.43
C CYS A 11 48.72 -13.97 -9.75
N ASN A 12 49.71 -13.78 -10.63
CA ASN A 12 49.47 -13.15 -11.94
C ASN A 12 48.61 -14.05 -12.84
N LYS A 13 48.84 -15.36 -12.85
CA LYS A 13 47.98 -16.30 -13.59
C LYS A 13 46.56 -16.29 -13.06
N TYR A 14 46.40 -16.27 -11.74
CA TYR A 14 45.10 -16.20 -11.08
C TYR A 14 44.35 -14.92 -11.48
N VAL A 15 44.96 -13.75 -11.30
CA VAL A 15 44.37 -12.44 -11.64
C VAL A 15 44.05 -12.31 -13.14
N LEU A 16 44.88 -12.90 -14.01
CA LEU A 16 44.66 -12.87 -15.46
C LEU A 16 43.68 -13.96 -15.95
N SER A 17 43.36 -14.95 -15.10
CA SER A 17 42.39 -16.02 -15.39
C SER A 17 41.00 -15.74 -14.84
N GLU A 18 40.87 -14.78 -13.93
CA GLU A 18 39.58 -14.24 -13.52
C GLU A 18 38.95 -13.53 -14.73
N ASP A 19 37.66 -13.79 -14.97
CA ASP A 19 36.92 -13.08 -16.01
C ASP A 19 37.07 -11.57 -15.78
N TYR A 20 37.25 -10.81 -16.88
CA TYR A 20 37.32 -9.35 -16.80
C TYR A 20 36.16 -8.85 -15.95
N PRO A 21 36.41 -7.94 -14.98
CA PRO A 21 35.33 -7.43 -14.15
C PRO A 21 34.26 -6.90 -15.09
N PRO A 22 32.99 -7.33 -14.94
CA PRO A 22 31.91 -6.83 -15.78
C PRO A 22 31.94 -5.31 -15.73
N THR A 23 31.75 -4.64 -16.87
CA THR A 23 31.83 -3.19 -17.03
C THR A 23 31.24 -2.51 -15.79
N ILE A 24 32.11 -1.95 -14.95
CA ILE A 24 31.68 -1.32 -13.70
C ILE A 24 30.93 -0.07 -14.12
N ILE A 25 29.59 -0.12 -14.08
CA ILE A 25 28.79 1.10 -14.20
C ILE A 25 29.20 1.98 -13.01
N ASP A 26 29.82 3.13 -13.29
CA ASP A 26 29.98 4.15 -12.26
C ASP A 26 28.57 4.62 -11.87
N ILE A 27 28.15 4.28 -10.66
CA ILE A 27 26.80 4.61 -10.19
C ILE A 27 26.58 6.12 -10.18
N ALA A 28 27.62 6.92 -9.92
CA ALA A 28 27.51 8.38 -9.98
C ALA A 28 27.28 8.87 -11.41
N GLU A 29 27.99 8.31 -12.39
CA GLU A 29 27.79 8.60 -13.80
C GLU A 29 26.39 8.17 -14.25
N TYR A 30 25.93 6.98 -13.85
CA TYR A 30 24.60 6.48 -14.20
C TYR A 30 23.49 7.36 -13.63
N ILE A 31 23.61 7.79 -12.38
CA ILE A 31 22.66 8.73 -11.77
C ILE A 31 22.70 10.10 -12.48
N ALA A 32 23.87 10.57 -12.90
CA ALA A 32 23.99 11.79 -13.68
C ALA A 32 23.35 11.67 -15.07
N GLN A 33 23.47 10.51 -15.73
CA GLN A 33 22.77 10.23 -16.98
C GLN A 33 21.25 10.13 -16.79
N MET A 34 20.79 9.56 -15.67
CA MET A 34 19.38 9.59 -15.27
C MET A 34 18.89 11.01 -14.96
N ASP A 35 19.76 11.95 -14.63
CA ASP A 35 19.42 13.37 -14.47
C ASP A 35 19.47 14.11 -15.82
N SER A 36 18.87 13.50 -16.85
CA SER A 36 18.79 14.10 -18.18
C SER A 36 17.48 13.71 -18.89
N GLN A 37 17.05 14.58 -19.81
CA GLN A 37 15.89 14.32 -20.68
C GLN A 37 16.14 13.24 -21.72
N ASN A 38 17.40 12.90 -21.98
CA ASN A 38 17.80 11.92 -22.99
C ASN A 38 17.89 10.49 -22.44
N PHE A 39 17.57 10.30 -21.15
CA PHE A 39 17.57 8.97 -20.55
C PHE A 39 16.54 8.05 -21.23
N THR A 40 17.01 6.93 -21.78
CA THR A 40 16.15 5.97 -22.48
C THR A 40 15.29 5.21 -21.47
N ARG A 41 13.97 5.45 -21.50
CA ARG A 41 12.97 4.70 -20.74
C ARG A 41 12.51 3.44 -21.47
N ASN A 42 13.46 2.60 -21.91
CA ASN A 42 13.15 1.30 -22.47
C ASN A 42 13.21 0.23 -21.37
N PRO A 43 12.08 -0.43 -21.00
CA PRO A 43 12.06 -1.38 -19.89
C PRO A 43 13.05 -2.53 -20.04
N LEU A 44 13.22 -3.07 -21.25
CA LEU A 44 14.11 -4.22 -21.51
C LEU A 44 15.58 -3.82 -21.40
N ALA A 45 15.93 -2.64 -21.91
CA ALA A 45 17.30 -2.15 -21.83
C ALA A 45 17.71 -1.87 -20.37
N VAL A 46 16.80 -1.28 -19.58
CA VAL A 46 17.04 -1.01 -18.16
C VAL A 46 17.08 -2.30 -17.34
N ASP A 47 16.18 -3.25 -17.61
CA ASP A 47 16.16 -4.56 -16.93
C ASP A 47 17.43 -5.37 -17.21
N GLN A 48 17.90 -5.39 -18.45
CA GLN A 48 19.17 -6.02 -18.82
C GLN A 48 20.34 -5.34 -18.11
N ALA A 49 20.41 -4.00 -18.18
CA ALA A 49 21.47 -3.23 -17.53
C ALA A 49 21.53 -3.48 -16.03
N PHE A 50 20.39 -3.59 -15.35
CA PHE A 50 20.36 -3.93 -13.93
C PHE A 50 20.70 -5.39 -13.69
N SER A 51 20.20 -6.33 -14.50
CA SER A 51 20.44 -7.76 -14.30
C SER A 51 21.92 -8.11 -14.33
N ASP A 52 22.67 -7.49 -15.24
CA ASP A 52 24.11 -7.71 -15.43
C ASP A 52 24.98 -7.13 -14.29
N LEU A 53 24.42 -6.26 -13.43
CA LEU A 53 25.15 -5.72 -12.29
C LEU A 53 25.37 -6.78 -11.20
N PRO A 54 26.58 -6.85 -10.60
CA PRO A 54 26.78 -7.63 -9.38
C PRO A 54 25.88 -7.13 -8.25
N GLN A 55 25.48 -8.04 -7.35
CA GLN A 55 24.45 -7.74 -6.33
C GLN A 55 24.81 -6.55 -5.43
N VAL A 56 26.10 -6.39 -5.10
CA VAL A 56 26.58 -5.26 -4.28
C VAL A 56 26.26 -3.91 -4.94
N TYR A 57 26.42 -3.81 -6.27
CA TYR A 57 26.12 -2.59 -7.00
C TYR A 57 24.62 -2.32 -7.12
N LYS A 58 23.79 -3.38 -7.24
CA LYS A 58 22.32 -3.23 -7.20
C LYS A 58 21.88 -2.65 -5.84
N GLY A 59 22.43 -3.18 -4.75
CA GLY A 59 22.20 -2.70 -3.38
C GLY A 59 22.67 -1.25 -3.16
N GLU A 60 23.84 -0.89 -3.67
CA GLU A 60 24.32 0.50 -3.59
C GLU A 60 23.44 1.45 -4.43
N LEU A 61 23.10 1.06 -5.66
CA LEU A 61 22.29 1.86 -6.57
C LEU A 61 20.93 2.19 -5.95
N ILE A 62 20.19 1.20 -5.44
CA ILE A 62 18.88 1.46 -4.81
C ILE A 62 19.01 2.40 -3.61
N ASN A 63 20.09 2.28 -2.83
CA ASN A 63 20.34 3.17 -1.70
C ASN A 63 20.59 4.61 -2.15
N ARG A 64 21.33 4.81 -3.25
CA ARG A 64 21.55 6.16 -3.81
C ARG A 64 20.29 6.72 -4.46
N LEU A 65 19.54 5.94 -5.23
CA LEU A 65 18.26 6.37 -5.80
C LEU A 65 17.29 6.80 -4.70
N TYR A 66 17.19 6.01 -3.63
CA TYR A 66 16.35 6.35 -2.48
C TYR A 66 16.81 7.65 -1.78
N SER A 67 18.12 7.81 -1.54
CA SER A 67 18.67 9.06 -0.98
C SER A 67 18.35 10.28 -1.85
N SER A 68 18.53 10.17 -3.16
CA SER A 68 18.22 11.24 -4.10
C SER A 68 16.72 11.56 -4.08
N TYR A 69 15.87 10.53 -4.05
CA TYR A 69 14.41 10.69 -4.07
C TYR A 69 13.86 11.35 -2.79
N GLU A 70 14.43 11.02 -1.63
CA GLU A 70 14.12 11.67 -0.36
C GLU A 70 14.68 13.10 -0.26
N GLY A 71 15.67 13.46 -1.07
CA GLY A 71 16.28 14.79 -1.07
C GLY A 71 15.33 15.90 -1.55
N ASP A 72 15.51 17.11 -1.02
CA ASP A 72 14.72 18.29 -1.43
C ASP A 72 15.12 18.84 -2.80
N SER A 73 16.36 18.59 -3.24
CA SER A 73 16.96 19.18 -4.44
C SER A 73 16.92 18.28 -5.68
N ILE A 74 16.09 17.23 -5.68
CA ILE A 74 15.98 16.33 -6.83
C ILE A 74 15.26 17.03 -8.01
N SER A 75 15.85 16.92 -9.21
CA SER A 75 15.23 17.43 -10.44
C SER A 75 13.96 16.65 -10.81
N SER A 76 13.08 17.26 -11.61
CA SER A 76 11.90 16.58 -12.16
C SER A 76 12.29 15.38 -13.04
N ASP A 77 13.38 15.51 -13.79
CA ASP A 77 13.86 14.49 -14.72
C ASP A 77 14.36 13.27 -13.96
N LEU A 78 15.24 13.48 -12.96
CA LEU A 78 15.75 12.41 -12.12
C LEU A 78 14.62 11.75 -11.32
N ARG A 79 13.67 12.53 -10.78
CA ARG A 79 12.50 11.98 -10.07
C ARG A 79 11.69 11.04 -10.97
N GLY A 80 11.32 11.50 -12.16
CA GLY A 80 10.54 10.69 -13.10
C GLY A 80 11.31 9.47 -13.63
N ASN A 81 12.63 9.58 -13.79
CA ASN A 81 13.48 8.45 -14.19
C ASN A 81 13.64 7.43 -13.06
N ILE A 82 13.71 7.87 -11.79
CA ILE A 82 13.68 6.96 -10.63
C ILE A 82 12.33 6.25 -10.51
N GLU A 83 11.21 6.93 -10.73
CA GLU A 83 9.88 6.30 -10.71
C GLU A 83 9.73 5.21 -11.79
N PHE A 84 10.40 5.39 -12.93
CA PHE A 84 10.47 4.37 -13.98
C PHE A 84 11.43 3.22 -13.65
N CYS A 85 12.65 3.52 -13.22
CA CYS A 85 13.70 2.52 -12.99
C CYS A 85 13.56 1.77 -11.67
N GLY A 86 13.04 2.43 -10.63
CA GLY A 86 12.94 1.91 -9.26
C GLY A 86 12.23 0.55 -9.19
N PRO A 87 11.02 0.40 -9.78
CA PRO A 87 10.31 -0.88 -9.79
C PRO A 87 11.05 -2.00 -10.54
N ILE A 88 11.83 -1.66 -11.58
CA ILE A 88 12.64 -2.62 -12.34
C ILE A 88 13.81 -3.09 -11.47
N LEU A 89 14.58 -2.15 -10.93
CA LEU A 89 15.69 -2.45 -10.02
C LEU A 89 15.21 -3.28 -8.83
N TRP A 90 14.06 -2.92 -8.25
CA TRP A 90 13.48 -3.60 -7.09
C TRP A 90 13.25 -5.10 -7.32
N LYS A 91 12.94 -5.54 -8.54
CA LYS A 91 12.77 -6.97 -8.86
C LYS A 91 14.09 -7.74 -8.77
N ALA A 92 15.21 -7.10 -9.08
CA ALA A 92 16.55 -7.69 -9.04
C ALA A 92 17.23 -7.63 -7.65
N LEU A 93 16.61 -6.99 -6.66
CA LEU A 93 17.16 -6.86 -5.30
C LEU A 93 16.90 -8.08 -4.42
N THR A 94 17.86 -8.36 -3.53
CA THR A 94 17.69 -9.35 -2.47
C THR A 94 16.68 -8.89 -1.41
N LYS A 95 16.24 -9.80 -0.55
CA LYS A 95 15.36 -9.46 0.58
C LYS A 95 16.08 -8.52 1.56
N GLU A 96 17.38 -8.69 1.72
CA GLU A 96 18.26 -7.91 2.59
C GLU A 96 18.33 -6.45 2.12
N ASP A 97 18.56 -6.24 0.81
CA ASP A 97 18.58 -4.91 0.19
C ASP A 97 17.22 -4.17 0.40
N LYS A 98 16.11 -4.88 0.16
CA LYS A 98 14.76 -4.32 0.33
C LYS A 98 14.46 -3.98 1.80
N SER A 99 14.85 -4.86 2.72
CA SER A 99 14.72 -4.62 4.16
C SER A 99 15.58 -3.43 4.63
N GLN A 100 16.75 -3.22 4.04
CA GLN A 100 17.57 -2.06 4.33
C GLN A 100 16.86 -0.75 3.95
N ILE A 101 16.21 -0.69 2.78
CA ILE A 101 15.42 0.49 2.39
C ILE A 101 14.25 0.72 3.35
N GLY A 102 13.54 -0.35 3.75
CA GLY A 102 12.50 -0.27 4.78
C GLY A 102 13.01 0.34 6.09
N LYS A 103 14.12 -0.17 6.64
CA LYS A 103 14.76 0.36 7.86
C LYS A 103 15.23 1.81 7.72
N ARG A 104 15.65 2.22 6.52
CA ARG A 104 16.00 3.63 6.26
C ARG A 104 14.78 4.53 6.32
N PHE A 105 13.68 4.12 5.70
CA PHE A 105 12.43 4.86 5.79
C PHE A 105 11.91 4.96 7.23
N GLU A 106 12.03 3.88 8.01
CA GLU A 106 11.67 3.90 9.43
C GLU A 106 12.43 4.98 10.21
N LYS A 107 13.73 5.13 9.94
CA LYS A 107 14.54 6.22 10.53
C LYS A 107 14.07 7.60 10.08
N THR A 108 13.67 7.75 8.81
CA THR A 108 13.07 9.00 8.30
C THR A 108 11.77 9.33 9.01
N VAL A 109 10.90 8.34 9.26
CA VAL A 109 9.66 8.56 10.01
C VAL A 109 9.95 9.02 11.44
N LEU A 110 10.93 8.41 12.10
CA LEU A 110 11.34 8.78 13.45
C LEU A 110 11.98 10.17 13.54
N SER A 111 12.51 10.73 12.45
CA SER A 111 13.08 12.08 12.46
C SER A 111 12.02 13.19 12.43
N GLY A 112 10.75 12.87 12.11
CA GLY A 112 9.65 13.84 12.12
C GLY A 112 9.64 14.84 10.96
N ASP A 113 10.44 14.62 9.91
CA ASP A 113 10.46 15.48 8.72
C ASP A 113 9.32 15.10 7.76
N ALA A 114 8.20 15.81 7.86
CA ALA A 114 6.99 15.49 7.10
C ALA A 114 7.21 15.50 5.57
N ALA A 115 8.02 16.43 5.05
CA ALA A 115 8.27 16.54 3.61
C ALA A 115 9.12 15.36 3.11
N ARG A 116 10.14 14.99 3.89
CA ARG A 116 10.99 13.84 3.58
C ARG A 116 10.24 12.51 3.73
N ILE A 117 9.40 12.38 4.75
CA ILE A 117 8.51 11.22 4.95
C ILE A 117 7.58 11.05 3.75
N ALA A 118 6.94 12.13 3.29
CA ALA A 118 6.04 12.08 2.14
C ALA A 118 6.75 11.57 0.88
N ARG A 119 7.96 12.07 0.59
CA ARG A 119 8.76 11.60 -0.55
C ARG A 119 9.19 10.14 -0.39
N GLY A 120 9.67 9.75 0.79
CA GLY A 120 10.06 8.37 1.08
C GLY A 120 8.90 7.39 0.94
N GLN A 121 7.70 7.81 1.34
CA GLN A 121 6.47 7.03 1.19
C GLN A 121 6.09 6.85 -0.29
N VAL A 122 6.15 7.91 -1.10
CA VAL A 122 5.88 7.81 -2.54
C VAL A 122 6.84 6.81 -3.20
N PHE A 123 8.13 6.86 -2.87
CA PHE A 123 9.10 5.88 -3.38
C PHE A 123 8.72 4.44 -3.00
N LEU A 124 8.40 4.20 -1.73
CA LEU A 124 8.04 2.86 -1.26
C LEU A 124 6.75 2.35 -1.90
N HIS A 125 5.77 3.21 -2.17
CA HIS A 125 4.56 2.82 -2.88
C HIS A 125 4.86 2.40 -4.32
N GLN A 126 5.68 3.17 -5.05
CA GLN A 126 6.08 2.87 -6.42
C GLN A 126 6.73 1.49 -6.56
N VAL A 127 7.58 1.11 -5.59
CA VAL A 127 8.29 -0.18 -5.62
C VAL A 127 7.56 -1.30 -4.86
N ALA A 128 6.34 -1.08 -4.38
CA ALA A 128 5.61 -1.99 -3.49
C ALA A 128 6.45 -2.41 -2.25
N GLY A 129 7.24 -1.48 -1.72
CA GLY A 129 8.20 -1.69 -0.65
C GLY A 129 7.63 -1.56 0.77
N MET A 130 6.37 -1.13 0.93
CA MET A 130 5.74 -0.96 2.25
C MET A 130 5.71 -2.24 3.09
N MET A 131 5.74 -3.42 2.46
CA MET A 131 5.84 -4.72 3.16
C MET A 131 7.14 -4.90 3.96
N TYR A 132 8.19 -4.12 3.65
CA TYR A 132 9.48 -4.16 4.34
C TYR A 132 9.56 -3.16 5.51
N VAL A 133 8.49 -2.42 5.77
CA VAL A 133 8.37 -1.48 6.89
C VAL A 133 7.70 -2.19 8.06
N ASN A 134 8.26 -2.03 9.26
CA ASN A 134 7.75 -2.66 10.47
C ASN A 134 6.32 -2.18 10.82
N SER A 135 5.61 -2.96 11.65
CA SER A 135 4.22 -2.67 12.02
C SER A 135 4.08 -1.35 12.80
N ALA A 136 5.03 -1.03 13.67
CA ALA A 136 4.99 0.17 14.51
C ALA A 136 5.06 1.46 13.68
N THR A 137 5.97 1.51 12.70
CA THR A 137 6.09 2.63 11.77
C THR A 137 4.87 2.74 10.86
N ARG A 138 4.34 1.61 10.37
CA ARG A 138 3.07 1.62 9.60
C ARG A 138 1.92 2.17 10.44
N ARG A 139 1.85 1.81 11.72
CA ARG A 139 0.86 2.35 12.66
C ARG A 139 0.98 3.86 12.81
N VAL A 140 2.19 4.40 13.01
CA VAL A 140 2.44 5.85 13.10
C VAL A 140 1.89 6.60 11.88
N LEU A 141 1.99 6.00 10.68
CA LEU A 141 1.49 6.61 9.45
C LEU A 141 -0.03 6.46 9.27
N ILE A 142 -0.59 5.30 9.63
CA ILE A 142 -1.96 4.92 9.27
C ILE A 142 -2.98 5.33 10.35
N GLU A 143 -2.63 5.19 11.63
CA GLU A 143 -3.54 5.45 12.77
C GLU A 143 -4.15 6.86 12.73
N PRO A 144 -3.40 7.95 12.45
CA PRO A 144 -3.98 9.29 12.35
C PRO A 144 -4.99 9.43 11.21
N ILE A 145 -4.75 8.74 10.09
CA ILE A 145 -5.62 8.79 8.91
C ILE A 145 -6.92 8.01 9.20
N VAL A 146 -6.82 6.83 9.84
CA VAL A 146 -7.98 6.04 10.26
C VAL A 146 -8.84 6.81 11.26
N ALA A 147 -8.22 7.42 12.28
CA ALA A 147 -8.92 8.25 13.25
C ALA A 147 -9.60 9.45 12.58
N SER A 148 -8.92 10.11 11.64
CA SER A 148 -9.50 11.22 10.88
C SER A 148 -10.68 10.76 10.03
N MET A 149 -10.57 9.60 9.37
CA MET A 149 -11.66 9.01 8.57
C MET A 149 -12.89 8.72 9.42
N ALA A 150 -12.71 8.17 10.62
CA ALA A 150 -13.79 7.93 11.56
C ALA A 150 -14.49 9.24 12.02
N ASN A 151 -13.71 10.30 12.23
CA ASN A 151 -14.22 11.60 12.66
C ASN A 151 -14.88 12.42 11.53
N ALA A 152 -14.48 12.18 10.28
CA ALA A 152 -15.00 12.85 9.10
C ALA A 152 -16.33 12.25 8.59
N LEU A 153 -16.98 11.38 9.37
CA LEU A 153 -18.18 10.68 8.94
C LEU A 153 -19.27 11.69 8.48
N ASP A 154 -19.74 11.48 7.25
CA ASP A 154 -20.71 12.34 6.54
C ASP A 154 -20.18 13.70 6.05
N ASP A 155 -18.90 14.03 6.24
CA ASP A 155 -18.18 15.09 5.52
C ASP A 155 -17.60 14.54 4.23
N TRP A 156 -18.33 14.64 3.12
CA TRP A 156 -17.95 13.97 1.88
C TRP A 156 -16.64 14.48 1.28
N THR A 157 -16.28 15.75 1.52
CA THR A 157 -15.02 16.31 1.02
C THR A 157 -13.85 15.66 1.75
N GLU A 158 -13.92 15.61 3.07
CA GLU A 158 -12.88 14.97 3.87
C GLU A 158 -12.86 13.45 3.70
N GLU A 159 -14.01 12.78 3.64
CA GLU A 159 -14.09 11.34 3.35
C GLU A 159 -13.43 10.98 2.02
N SER A 160 -13.65 11.79 0.97
CA SER A 160 -13.03 11.55 -0.34
C SER A 160 -11.50 11.65 -0.26
N ARG A 161 -10.99 12.69 0.41
CA ARG A 161 -9.56 12.94 0.59
C ARG A 161 -8.92 11.83 1.43
N LEU A 162 -9.54 11.45 2.54
CA LEU A 162 -9.03 10.46 3.48
C LEU A 162 -9.09 9.04 2.91
N ALA A 163 -10.13 8.69 2.16
CA ALA A 163 -10.23 7.40 1.47
C ALA A 163 -9.10 7.23 0.45
N ALA A 164 -8.79 8.25 -0.34
CA ALA A 164 -7.67 8.22 -1.30
C ALA A 164 -6.30 8.08 -0.60
N GLN A 165 -6.14 8.63 0.61
CA GLN A 165 -4.93 8.44 1.40
C GLN A 165 -4.82 7.03 1.98
N LEU A 166 -5.91 6.51 2.57
CA LEU A 166 -5.94 5.16 3.16
C LEU A 166 -5.76 4.05 2.12
N GLN A 167 -6.28 4.23 0.91
CA GLN A 167 -6.18 3.27 -0.18
C GLN A 167 -4.73 2.85 -0.45
N GLN A 168 -3.76 3.76 -0.32
CA GLN A 168 -2.34 3.47 -0.53
C GLN A 168 -1.78 2.46 0.49
N PHE A 169 -2.47 2.27 1.62
CA PHE A 169 -2.06 1.37 2.70
C PHE A 169 -2.93 0.12 2.84
N SER A 170 -3.89 -0.10 1.93
CA SER A 170 -4.95 -1.11 2.06
C SER A 170 -4.43 -2.52 2.37
N SER A 171 -3.30 -2.90 1.78
CA SER A 171 -2.67 -4.22 1.95
C SER A 171 -1.73 -4.31 3.16
N PHE A 172 -1.53 -3.22 3.89
CA PHE A 172 -0.48 -3.09 4.90
C PHE A 172 -0.98 -2.55 6.25
N VAL A 173 -2.29 -2.59 6.50
CA VAL A 173 -2.90 -2.12 7.74
C VAL A 173 -2.44 -2.99 8.93
N PRO A 174 -1.87 -2.40 10.00
CA PRO A 174 -1.53 -3.11 11.23
C PRO A 174 -2.74 -3.79 11.87
N VAL A 175 -2.53 -4.98 12.45
CA VAL A 175 -3.60 -5.79 13.07
C VAL A 175 -4.36 -5.03 14.14
N GLU A 176 -3.65 -4.16 14.88
CA GLU A 176 -4.21 -3.35 15.95
C GLU A 176 -5.17 -2.27 15.45
N LEU A 177 -5.13 -1.94 14.16
CA LEU A 177 -5.98 -0.91 13.55
C LEU A 177 -7.14 -1.51 12.75
N ILE A 178 -7.17 -2.83 12.51
CA ILE A 178 -8.15 -3.47 11.60
C ILE A 178 -9.59 -3.07 11.94
N ASP A 179 -10.01 -3.21 13.19
CA ASP A 179 -11.41 -2.91 13.58
C ASP A 179 -11.77 -1.44 13.31
N SER A 180 -10.89 -0.51 13.72
CA SER A 180 -11.11 0.91 13.52
C SER A 180 -11.10 1.30 12.04
N TYR A 181 -10.20 0.69 11.25
CA TYR A 181 -10.06 0.89 9.83
C TYR A 181 -11.30 0.41 9.08
N VAL A 182 -11.67 -0.85 9.27
CA VAL A 182 -12.84 -1.47 8.62
C VAL A 182 -14.12 -0.71 9.02
N SER A 183 -14.26 -0.33 10.29
CA SER A 183 -15.43 0.40 10.78
C SER A 183 -15.56 1.77 10.09
N ALA A 184 -14.49 2.54 10.03
CA ALA A 184 -14.47 3.87 9.43
C ALA A 184 -14.83 3.80 7.94
N ILE A 185 -14.14 2.97 7.15
CA ILE A 185 -14.37 2.89 5.71
C ILE A 185 -15.74 2.29 5.38
N THR A 186 -16.24 1.34 6.17
CA THR A 186 -17.58 0.77 5.97
C THR A 186 -18.64 1.85 6.18
N LYS A 187 -18.60 2.58 7.31
CA LYS A 187 -19.61 3.61 7.60
C LYS A 187 -19.62 4.74 6.57
N SER A 188 -18.44 5.21 6.14
CA SER A 188 -18.33 6.22 5.08
C SER A 188 -18.82 5.71 3.73
N TYR A 189 -18.54 4.46 3.38
CA TYR A 189 -19.06 3.89 2.14
C TYR A 189 -20.58 3.79 2.16
N ILE A 190 -21.20 3.33 3.25
CA ILE A 190 -22.65 3.18 3.33
C ILE A 190 -23.35 4.55 3.30
N GLY A 191 -22.77 5.55 3.94
CA GLY A 191 -23.39 6.86 4.10
C GLY A 191 -24.63 6.79 4.98
N TYR A 192 -25.57 7.71 4.81
CA TYR A 192 -26.75 7.83 5.66
C TYR A 192 -28.02 8.02 4.84
N ARG A 193 -29.16 7.81 5.51
CA ARG A 193 -30.48 8.11 4.98
C ARG A 193 -30.89 9.53 5.37
N GLY A 194 -31.27 10.34 4.41
CA GLY A 194 -31.73 11.71 4.61
C GLY A 194 -32.89 12.06 3.68
N SER A 195 -33.20 13.34 3.57
CA SER A 195 -34.11 13.86 2.55
C SER A 195 -33.51 15.12 1.93
N SER A 196 -33.62 15.24 0.61
CA SER A 196 -33.31 16.49 -0.08
C SER A 196 -34.45 16.86 -1.02
N PRO A 197 -35.15 17.98 -0.76
CA PRO A 197 -36.16 18.50 -1.67
C PRO A 197 -35.60 18.83 -3.07
N GLN A 198 -34.32 19.21 -3.13
CA GLN A 198 -33.65 19.61 -4.37
C GLN A 198 -33.28 18.42 -5.26
N TRP A 199 -32.88 17.29 -4.67
CA TRP A 199 -32.32 16.15 -5.42
C TRP A 199 -33.26 14.94 -5.51
N ASN A 200 -34.43 14.99 -4.86
CA ASN A 200 -35.40 13.89 -4.78
C ASN A 200 -34.75 12.52 -4.49
N ARG A 201 -33.79 12.51 -3.57
CA ARG A 201 -33.05 11.32 -3.15
C ARG A 201 -33.09 11.20 -1.63
N THR A 202 -33.06 9.97 -1.16
CA THR A 202 -33.01 9.64 0.26
C THR A 202 -31.69 9.02 0.70
N ASP A 203 -30.85 8.63 -0.25
CA ASP A 203 -29.59 7.94 0.01
C ASP A 203 -28.43 8.88 -0.25
N PHE A 204 -27.64 9.13 0.79
CA PHE A 204 -26.58 10.12 0.81
C PHE A 204 -25.27 9.47 1.19
N TYR A 205 -24.23 9.65 0.38
CA TYR A 205 -22.90 9.09 0.59
C TYR A 205 -21.86 9.89 -0.20
N SER A 206 -20.59 9.74 0.15
CA SER A 206 -19.47 10.34 -0.59
C SER A 206 -19.17 9.55 -1.87
N ASN A 207 -19.44 10.15 -3.03
CA ASN A 207 -19.08 9.55 -4.32
C ASN A 207 -17.56 9.41 -4.49
N GLY A 208 -16.79 10.39 -4.01
CA GLY A 208 -15.33 10.38 -4.13
C GLY A 208 -14.67 9.34 -3.24
N ALA A 209 -15.27 9.02 -2.09
CA ALA A 209 -14.78 7.94 -1.23
C ALA A 209 -15.20 6.54 -1.70
N ALA A 210 -16.31 6.42 -2.43
CA ALA A 210 -16.92 5.13 -2.75
C ALA A 210 -15.99 4.19 -3.55
N GLN A 211 -15.31 4.69 -4.57
CA GLN A 211 -14.43 3.87 -5.41
C GLN A 211 -13.15 3.44 -4.66
N PRO A 212 -12.38 4.35 -4.02
CA PRO A 212 -11.23 3.95 -3.21
C PRO A 212 -11.58 2.94 -2.11
N ILE A 213 -12.76 3.05 -1.49
CA ILE A 213 -13.18 2.10 -0.45
C ILE A 213 -13.45 0.70 -1.03
N LYS A 214 -14.04 0.58 -2.23
CA LYS A 214 -14.20 -0.74 -2.87
C LYS A 214 -12.85 -1.41 -3.10
N GLU A 215 -11.88 -0.67 -3.63
CA GLU A 215 -10.52 -1.17 -3.88
C GLU A 215 -9.80 -1.55 -2.57
N MET A 216 -10.12 -0.87 -1.46
CA MET A 216 -9.66 -1.27 -0.13
C MET A 216 -10.24 -2.62 0.31
N PHE A 217 -11.53 -2.88 0.07
CA PHE A 217 -12.17 -4.17 0.36
C PHE A 217 -11.57 -5.31 -0.48
N GLU A 218 -11.18 -5.03 -1.73
CA GLU A 218 -10.44 -5.98 -2.58
C GLU A 218 -9.07 -6.36 -2.02
N SER A 219 -8.56 -5.63 -1.02
CA SER A 219 -7.27 -5.90 -0.34
C SER A 219 -7.42 -6.60 1.03
N PHE A 220 -8.63 -6.79 1.55
CA PHE A 220 -8.88 -7.42 2.86
C PHE A 220 -8.27 -8.82 3.01
N ASP A 221 -7.71 -9.15 4.15
CA ASP A 221 -7.37 -10.53 4.50
C ASP A 221 -8.51 -11.17 5.32
N SER A 222 -8.29 -12.39 5.83
CA SER A 222 -9.31 -13.06 6.65
C SER A 222 -9.64 -12.31 7.94
N ALA A 223 -8.66 -11.63 8.55
CA ALA A 223 -8.89 -10.87 9.77
C ALA A 223 -9.77 -9.64 9.50
N ALA A 224 -9.54 -8.93 8.39
CA ALA A 224 -10.37 -7.80 7.98
C ALA A 224 -11.80 -8.23 7.58
N VAL A 225 -11.98 -9.41 6.96
CA VAL A 225 -13.30 -9.98 6.66
C VAL A 225 -14.06 -10.31 7.95
N ASP A 226 -13.41 -10.96 8.90
CA ASP A 226 -14.02 -11.29 10.18
C ASP A 226 -14.39 -10.01 10.97
N ALA A 227 -13.49 -9.02 10.98
CA ALA A 227 -13.77 -7.72 11.58
C ALA A 227 -14.96 -7.00 10.92
N PHE A 228 -15.09 -7.05 9.59
CA PHE A 228 -16.24 -6.49 8.88
C PHE A 228 -17.56 -7.12 9.36
N VAL A 229 -17.61 -8.44 9.48
CA VAL A 229 -18.80 -9.14 9.98
C VAL A 229 -19.15 -8.71 11.41
N GLU A 230 -18.16 -8.65 12.29
CA GLU A 230 -18.37 -8.18 13.68
C GLU A 230 -18.86 -6.73 13.73
N ILE A 231 -18.35 -5.86 12.88
CA ILE A 231 -18.80 -4.46 12.78
C ILE A 231 -20.26 -4.39 12.31
N VAL A 232 -20.66 -5.18 11.31
CA VAL A 232 -22.07 -5.22 10.86
C VAL A 232 -23.00 -5.69 11.98
N ARG A 233 -22.56 -6.66 12.80
CA ARG A 233 -23.35 -7.17 13.93
C ARG A 233 -23.49 -6.17 15.08
N ASN A 234 -22.43 -5.42 15.38
CA ASN A 234 -22.29 -4.73 16.65
C ASN A 234 -22.27 -3.20 16.56
N ASP A 235 -21.89 -2.60 15.43
CA ASP A 235 -21.81 -1.13 15.29
C ASP A 235 -23.22 -0.51 15.18
N SER A 236 -23.64 0.21 16.23
CA SER A 236 -24.98 0.79 16.33
C SER A 236 -25.27 1.84 15.26
N VAL A 237 -24.25 2.61 14.85
CA VAL A 237 -24.39 3.65 13.82
C VAL A 237 -24.64 3.02 12.46
N LEU A 238 -23.82 2.02 12.10
CA LEU A 238 -23.98 1.27 10.87
C LEU A 238 -25.34 0.58 10.82
N ARG A 239 -25.75 -0.07 11.92
CA ARG A 239 -27.02 -0.79 12.00
C ARG A 239 -28.24 0.11 11.87
N ARG A 240 -28.19 1.32 12.42
CA ARG A 240 -29.23 2.33 12.20
C ARG A 240 -29.27 2.79 10.73
N ARG A 241 -28.12 2.93 10.07
CA ARG A 241 -28.03 3.34 8.65
C ARG A 241 -28.62 2.30 7.71
N ILE A 242 -28.34 1.02 7.91
CA ILE A 242 -28.77 -0.05 6.98
C ILE A 242 -30.26 -0.39 7.07
N ALA A 243 -31.02 0.20 8.01
CA ALA A 243 -32.48 0.09 8.00
C ALA A 243 -33.12 0.68 6.72
N GLY A 244 -32.42 1.57 6.02
CA GLY A 244 -32.80 2.06 4.70
C GLY A 244 -32.42 1.08 3.59
N ARG A 245 -33.34 0.85 2.64
CA ARG A 245 -33.12 -0.06 1.49
C ARG A 245 -31.86 0.30 0.70
N GLY A 246 -31.60 1.59 0.47
CA GLY A 246 -30.43 2.05 -0.28
C GLY A 246 -29.11 1.73 0.44
N GLN A 247 -29.05 2.02 1.75
CA GLN A 247 -27.87 1.73 2.57
C GLN A 247 -27.63 0.23 2.70
N LEU A 248 -28.69 -0.57 2.86
CA LEU A 248 -28.56 -2.03 2.85
C LEU A 248 -27.99 -2.55 1.52
N ASN A 249 -28.49 -2.04 0.39
CA ASN A 249 -27.97 -2.44 -0.92
C ASN A 249 -26.49 -2.07 -1.09
N ARG A 250 -26.04 -0.94 -0.55
CA ARG A 250 -24.62 -0.60 -0.54
C ARG A 250 -23.82 -1.59 0.30
N LEU A 251 -24.34 -2.00 1.47
CA LEU A 251 -23.68 -3.01 2.31
C LEU A 251 -23.58 -4.35 1.58
N ARG A 252 -24.61 -4.74 0.82
CA ARG A 252 -24.58 -5.95 -0.01
C ARG A 252 -23.48 -5.94 -1.06
N VAL A 253 -23.25 -4.81 -1.72
CA VAL A 253 -22.14 -4.68 -2.67
C VAL A 253 -20.79 -4.97 -1.99
N LEU A 254 -20.59 -4.50 -0.76
CA LEU A 254 -19.36 -4.82 0.00
C LEU A 254 -19.31 -6.31 0.37
N ALA A 255 -20.44 -6.91 0.75
CA ALA A 255 -20.51 -8.33 1.05
C ALA A 255 -20.21 -9.22 -0.17
N GLU A 256 -20.76 -8.89 -1.34
CA GLU A 256 -20.50 -9.55 -2.61
C GLU A 256 -19.00 -9.55 -2.95
N LEU A 257 -18.34 -8.39 -2.83
CA LEU A 257 -16.88 -8.27 -3.00
C LEU A 257 -16.12 -9.23 -2.07
N LEU A 258 -16.54 -9.38 -0.81
CA LEU A 258 -15.87 -10.27 0.14
C LEU A 258 -16.17 -11.75 -0.13
N ILE A 259 -17.37 -12.10 -0.60
CA ILE A 259 -17.75 -13.47 -0.99
C ILE A 259 -16.87 -13.97 -2.14
N GLU A 260 -16.65 -13.13 -3.17
CA GLU A 260 -15.81 -13.48 -4.32
C GLU A 260 -14.39 -13.89 -3.92
N ARG A 261 -13.90 -13.38 -2.78
CA ARG A 261 -12.57 -13.71 -2.26
C ARG A 261 -12.51 -15.01 -1.48
N GLY A 262 -13.63 -15.48 -0.93
CA GLY A 262 -13.71 -16.71 -0.15
C GLY A 262 -12.83 -16.74 1.12
N LEU A 263 -12.52 -15.57 1.69
CA LEU A 263 -11.71 -15.40 2.90
C LEU A 263 -12.58 -15.35 4.17
N GLY A 264 -11.93 -15.35 5.35
CA GLY A 264 -12.61 -15.31 6.65
C GLY A 264 -13.04 -16.68 7.18
N SER A 265 -13.61 -16.68 8.38
CA SER A 265 -14.15 -17.88 9.03
C SER A 265 -15.40 -18.42 8.32
N ASP A 266 -15.74 -19.68 8.52
CA ASP A 266 -16.97 -20.26 7.96
C ASP A 266 -18.23 -19.54 8.47
N ALA A 267 -18.21 -19.07 9.72
CA ALA A 267 -19.27 -18.24 10.27
C ALA A 267 -19.41 -16.92 9.50
N SER A 268 -18.29 -16.25 9.20
CA SER A 268 -18.27 -15.02 8.40
C SER A 268 -18.77 -15.26 6.98
N LYS A 269 -18.35 -16.34 6.31
CA LYS A 269 -18.82 -16.70 4.96
C LYS A 269 -20.33 -16.93 4.92
N ASN A 270 -20.86 -17.66 5.90
CA ASN A 270 -22.30 -17.91 6.01
C ASN A 270 -23.08 -16.61 6.24
N PHE A 271 -22.58 -15.74 7.12
CA PHE A 271 -23.17 -14.43 7.37
C PHE A 271 -23.15 -13.53 6.12
N LEU A 272 -22.04 -13.49 5.40
CA LEU A 272 -21.92 -12.71 4.17
C LEU A 272 -22.90 -13.21 3.10
N ALA A 273 -23.03 -14.53 2.92
CA ALA A 273 -24.00 -15.12 2.01
C ALA A 273 -25.44 -14.74 2.39
N LEU A 274 -25.76 -14.71 3.68
CA LEU A 274 -27.07 -14.27 4.16
C LEU A 274 -27.31 -12.77 3.92
N LEU A 275 -26.31 -11.94 4.18
CA LEU A 275 -26.36 -10.49 3.97
C LEU A 275 -26.58 -10.16 2.49
N ALA A 276 -25.84 -10.81 1.59
CA ALA A 276 -25.90 -10.58 0.15
C ALA A 276 -27.25 -10.97 -0.48
N ASP A 277 -27.97 -11.94 0.11
CA ASP A 277 -29.24 -12.44 -0.42
C ASP A 277 -30.42 -11.46 -0.19
N PRO A 278 -31.02 -10.90 -1.27
CA PRO A 278 -32.18 -10.01 -1.15
C PRO A 278 -33.45 -10.70 -0.66
N GLU A 279 -33.65 -11.98 -1.00
CA GLU A 279 -34.85 -12.74 -0.64
C GLU A 279 -34.83 -13.13 0.85
N ARG A 280 -33.64 -13.20 1.45
CA ARG A 280 -33.44 -13.55 2.86
C ARG A 280 -33.17 -12.34 3.77
N THR A 281 -33.63 -11.16 3.35
CA THR A 281 -33.50 -9.92 4.15
C THR A 281 -34.05 -10.07 5.58
N GLY A 282 -35.18 -10.76 5.76
CA GLY A 282 -35.79 -10.99 7.08
C GLY A 282 -34.91 -11.85 7.98
N ASP A 283 -34.38 -12.94 7.44
CA ASP A 283 -33.45 -13.84 8.14
C ASP A 283 -32.18 -13.09 8.56
N PHE A 284 -31.61 -12.27 7.66
CA PHE A 284 -30.45 -11.44 7.96
C PHE A 284 -30.69 -10.55 9.19
N TYR A 285 -31.80 -9.82 9.23
CA TYR A 285 -32.11 -8.98 10.39
C TYR A 285 -32.37 -9.77 11.67
N ALA A 286 -32.89 -11.00 11.57
CA ALA A 286 -33.10 -11.87 12.71
C ALA A 286 -31.78 -12.39 13.32
N GLU A 287 -30.71 -12.48 12.52
CA GLU A 287 -29.38 -12.90 13.00
C GLU A 287 -28.61 -11.76 13.70
N LEU A 288 -29.04 -10.50 13.53
CA LEU A 288 -28.39 -9.38 14.18
C LEU A 288 -28.82 -9.29 15.65
N PRO A 289 -27.88 -9.02 16.60
CA PRO A 289 -28.22 -8.80 18.01
C PRO A 289 -29.28 -7.71 18.19
N LYS A 290 -29.99 -7.61 19.31
CA LYS A 290 -30.85 -6.42 19.53
C LYS A 290 -29.97 -5.19 19.71
N LEU A 291 -30.34 -4.06 19.10
CA LEU A 291 -29.70 -2.79 19.40
C LEU A 291 -30.05 -2.43 20.85
N ALA A 292 -29.04 -2.16 21.68
CA ALA A 292 -29.28 -1.48 22.94
C ALA A 292 -29.73 -0.04 22.62
N ASP A 293 -30.77 0.41 23.31
CA ASP A 293 -31.35 1.76 23.14
C ASP A 293 -30.31 2.87 23.39
#